data_AF-A0A841TCH8-F1
#
_entry.id   AF-A0A841TCH8-F1
#
_cell.length_a   1.000
_cell.length_b   1.000
_cell.length_c   1.000
_cell.angle_alpha   90.00
_cell.angle_beta   90.00
_cell.angle_gamma   90.00
#
_symmetry.space_group_name_H-M   'P 1'
#
loop_
_entity.id
_entity.type
_entity.pdbx_description
1 polymer ?
#
loop_
_entity_poly.entity_id
_entity_poly.type
_entity_poly.pdbx_seq_one_letter_code
_entity_poly.pdbx_strand_id
1 'polypeptide(L)'
;MKDDGQSSAWERYVEAKRHAFEEQQADGGAGEPKTLEELEAAIAEAAASSGIPETGMPPRSSIHPTARRNLSRWFYQTLVILFVGLVAYLLWWGYQNT
;
A
#
# COMPACT_ATOMS: atom_id res chain seq x y z
N MET A 1 18.92 -18.82 -9.61
CA MET A 1 18.35 -18.92 -10.97
C MET A 1 16.99 -18.23 -10.94
N LYS A 2 16.91 -17.05 -11.58
CA LYS A 2 15.74 -16.26 -12.02
C LYS A 2 14.45 -16.26 -11.18
N ASP A 3 14.26 -15.21 -10.40
CA ASP A 3 12.97 -14.74 -9.84
C ASP A 3 12.35 -13.61 -10.67
N ASP A 4 12.83 -13.43 -11.91
CA ASP A 4 12.50 -12.29 -12.77
C ASP A 4 11.07 -12.37 -13.35
N GLY A 5 10.41 -13.53 -13.24
CA GLY A 5 9.06 -13.77 -13.76
C GLY A 5 7.92 -13.32 -12.84
N GLN A 6 8.11 -13.40 -11.52
CA GLN A 6 7.05 -13.10 -10.55
C GLN A 6 6.83 -11.59 -10.35
N SER A 7 7.90 -10.79 -10.45
CA SER A 7 7.78 -9.32 -10.45
C SER A 7 6.93 -8.84 -11.62
N SER A 8 7.14 -9.40 -12.81
CA SER A 8 6.43 -9.00 -14.03
C SER A 8 4.92 -9.29 -13.95
N ALA A 9 4.51 -10.40 -13.33
CA ALA A 9 3.10 -10.75 -13.17
C ALA A 9 2.40 -9.87 -12.12
N TRP A 10 3.09 -9.57 -11.02
CA TRP A 10 2.58 -8.68 -9.98
C TRP A 10 2.48 -7.23 -10.46
N GLU A 11 3.47 -6.76 -11.22
CA GLU A 11 3.44 -5.42 -11.85
C GLU A 11 2.27 -5.29 -12.82
N ARG A 12 2.05 -6.29 -13.69
CA ARG A 12 0.89 -6.35 -14.59
C ARG A 12 -0.44 -6.32 -13.83
N TYR A 13 -0.53 -7.03 -12.71
CA TYR A 13 -1.72 -7.04 -11.86
C TYR A 13 -1.97 -5.70 -11.17
N VAL A 14 -0.92 -5.06 -10.64
CA VAL A 14 -1.02 -3.75 -10.00
C VAL A 14 -1.39 -2.66 -11.01
N GLU A 15 -0.82 -2.73 -12.21
CA GLU A 15 -1.12 -1.83 -13.32
C GLU A 15 -2.57 -2.02 -13.81
N ALA A 16 -3.01 -3.26 -14.04
CA ALA A 16 -4.40 -3.56 -14.40
C ALA A 16 -5.39 -3.10 -13.32
N LYS A 17 -5.07 -3.28 -12.04
CA LYS A 17 -5.91 -2.81 -10.94
C LYS A 17 -5.99 -1.29 -10.87
N ARG A 18 -4.89 -0.58 -11.13
CA ARG A 18 -4.89 0.88 -11.19
C ARG A 18 -5.79 1.37 -12.33
N HIS A 19 -5.66 0.78 -13.51
CA HIS A 19 -6.50 1.13 -14.66
C HIS A 19 -7.98 0.86 -14.41
N ALA A 20 -8.35 -0.28 -13.83
CA ALA A 20 -9.74 -0.58 -13.49
C ALA A 20 -10.32 0.39 -12.44
N PHE A 21 -9.51 0.82 -11.48
CA PHE A 21 -9.93 1.80 -10.47
C PHE A 21 -10.06 3.21 -11.05
N GLU A 22 -9.18 3.59 -11.98
CA GLU A 22 -9.25 4.85 -12.73
C GLU A 22 -10.43 4.86 -13.72
N GLU A 23 -10.72 3.75 -14.40
CA GLU A 23 -11.92 3.59 -15.25
C GLU A 23 -13.22 3.65 -14.44
N GLN A 24 -13.29 2.96 -13.28
CA GLN A 24 -14.44 3.05 -12.38
C GLN A 24 -14.64 4.45 -11.78
N GLN A 25 -13.58 5.24 -11.66
CA GLN A 25 -13.61 6.58 -11.10
C GLN A 25 -13.85 7.66 -12.17
N ALA A 26 -13.44 7.39 -13.42
CA ALA A 26 -13.78 8.20 -14.60
C ALA A 26 -15.22 7.95 -15.06
N ASP A 27 -15.76 6.74 -14.88
CA ASP A 27 -17.18 6.40 -15.06
C ASP A 27 -17.98 6.76 -13.79
N GLY A 28 -17.90 8.04 -13.42
CA GLY A 28 -18.75 8.62 -12.39
C GLY A 28 -20.21 8.65 -12.82
N GLY A 29 -20.89 7.52 -12.69
CA GLY A 29 -22.34 7.39 -12.58
C GLY A 29 -23.12 7.27 -13.90
N ALA A 30 -23.38 6.04 -14.35
CA ALA A 30 -24.65 5.63 -14.95
C ALA A 30 -24.62 4.13 -15.31
N GLY A 31 -25.00 3.26 -14.37
CA GLY A 31 -25.24 1.85 -14.66
C GLY A 31 -26.44 1.37 -13.87
N GLU A 32 -27.53 1.07 -14.56
CA GLU A 32 -28.82 0.58 -14.07
C GLU A 32 -28.68 -0.53 -13.00
N PRO A 33 -29.66 -0.70 -12.09
CA PRO A 33 -29.64 -1.80 -11.12
C PRO A 33 -29.80 -3.13 -11.88
N LYS A 34 -28.68 -3.69 -12.34
CA LYS A 34 -28.61 -5.05 -12.90
C LYS A 34 -29.10 -6.02 -11.82
N THR A 35 -30.01 -6.89 -12.20
CA THR A 35 -30.46 -7.97 -11.32
C THR A 35 -29.26 -8.85 -10.96
N LEU A 36 -29.27 -9.45 -9.76
CA LEU A 36 -28.17 -10.27 -9.25
C LEU A 36 -27.68 -11.31 -10.28
N GLU A 37 -28.60 -11.93 -11.00
CA GLU A 37 -28.32 -12.95 -12.02
C GLU A 37 -27.54 -12.40 -13.23
N GLU A 38 -27.85 -11.19 -13.68
CA GLU A 38 -27.16 -10.57 -14.82
C GLU A 38 -25.74 -10.10 -14.43
N LEU A 39 -25.57 -9.68 -13.17
CA LEU A 39 -24.26 -9.37 -12.62
C LEU A 39 -23.40 -10.63 -12.48
N GLU A 40 -23.97 -11.73 -12.00
CA GLU A 40 -23.29 -13.02 -11.89
C GLU A 40 -22.88 -13.56 -13.28
N ALA A 41 -23.75 -13.45 -14.28
CA ALA A 41 -23.43 -13.84 -15.66
C ALA A 41 -22.29 -12.99 -16.24
N ALA A 42 -22.31 -11.67 -16.03
CA ALA A 42 -21.25 -10.77 -16.50
C ALA A 42 -19.91 -11.02 -15.77
N ILE A 43 -19.94 -11.35 -14.47
CA ILE A 43 -18.74 -11.72 -13.71
C ILE A 43 -18.20 -13.06 -14.20
N ALA A 44 -19.06 -14.04 -14.49
CA ALA A 44 -18.65 -15.34 -15.03
C ALA A 44 -18.02 -15.20 -16.42
N GLU A 45 -18.57 -14.34 -17.29
CA GLU A 45 -18.02 -14.05 -18.61
C GLU A 45 -16.70 -13.26 -18.53
N ALA A 46 -16.60 -12.30 -17.62
CA ALA A 46 -15.36 -11.54 -17.36
C ALA A 46 -14.26 -12.44 -16.75
N ALA A 47 -14.62 -13.35 -15.85
CA ALA A 47 -13.70 -14.33 -15.27
C ALA A 47 -13.21 -15.33 -16.33
N ALA A 48 -14.10 -15.80 -17.21
CA ALA A 48 -13.73 -16.70 -18.31
C ALA A 48 -12.86 -16.02 -19.37
N SER A 49 -13.13 -14.75 -19.69
CA SER A 49 -12.39 -14.00 -20.72
C SER A 49 -11.06 -13.42 -20.24
N SER A 50 -10.93 -13.12 -18.94
CA SER A 50 -9.72 -12.48 -18.40
C SER A 50 -8.52 -13.43 -18.31
N GLY A 51 -8.70 -14.75 -18.39
CA GLY A 51 -7.59 -15.73 -18.40
C GLY A 51 -6.62 -15.59 -17.23
N ILE A 52 -7.04 -14.89 -16.16
CA ILE A 52 -6.21 -14.60 -15.01
C ILE A 52 -6.15 -15.88 -14.19
N PRO A 53 -4.95 -16.46 -13.96
CA PRO A 53 -4.85 -17.64 -13.12
C PRO A 53 -5.44 -17.34 -11.74
N GLU A 54 -6.25 -18.28 -11.23
CA GLU A 54 -6.85 -18.34 -9.87
C GLU A 54 -5.85 -18.05 -8.71
N THR A 55 -4.57 -17.86 -9.02
CA THR A 55 -3.48 -17.45 -8.11
C THR A 55 -3.34 -15.93 -8.01
N GLY A 56 -4.45 -15.18 -8.10
CA GLY A 56 -4.49 -13.72 -7.94
C GLY A 56 -4.48 -13.23 -6.49
N MET A 57 -4.33 -14.13 -5.52
CA MET A 57 -4.25 -13.72 -4.11
C MET A 57 -2.88 -13.10 -3.82
N PRO A 58 -2.82 -11.85 -3.32
CA PRO A 58 -1.56 -11.24 -2.93
C PRO A 58 -0.88 -12.09 -1.87
N PRO A 59 0.45 -12.25 -1.92
CA PRO A 59 1.18 -12.95 -0.88
C PRO A 59 0.83 -12.35 0.47
N ARG A 60 0.50 -13.19 1.47
CA ARG A 60 0.00 -12.75 2.80
C ARG A 60 0.87 -11.67 3.48
N SER A 61 2.15 -11.58 3.10
CA SER A 61 3.10 -10.58 3.56
C SER A 61 2.86 -9.16 3.03
N SER A 62 2.11 -8.98 1.95
CA SER A 62 1.81 -7.65 1.37
C SER A 62 0.53 -7.01 1.89
N ILE A 63 -0.37 -7.80 2.49
CA ILE A 63 -1.68 -7.34 2.99
C ILE A 63 -1.56 -6.53 4.29
N HIS A 64 -0.49 -6.75 5.07
CA HIS A 64 -0.23 -6.00 6.30
C HIS A 64 1.21 -5.48 6.33
N PRO A 65 1.49 -4.26 5.81
CA PRO A 65 2.77 -3.63 6.01
C PRO A 65 3.03 -3.53 7.53
N THR A 66 4.05 -4.24 8.01
CA THR A 66 4.34 -4.29 9.44
C THR A 66 4.86 -2.93 9.90
N ALA A 67 4.00 -2.17 10.59
CA ALA A 67 4.32 -0.87 11.18
C ALA A 67 5.51 -0.91 12.16
N ARG A 68 5.94 -2.11 12.59
CA ARG A 68 7.06 -2.34 13.50
C ARG A 68 8.36 -1.69 13.03
N ARG A 69 8.63 -1.64 11.72
CA ARG A 69 9.86 -1.05 11.18
C ARG A 69 9.88 0.49 11.29
N ASN A 70 8.71 1.12 11.30
CA ASN A 70 8.60 2.58 11.40
C ASN A 70 8.73 3.07 12.85
N LEU A 71 8.29 2.27 13.82
CA LEU A 71 8.31 2.65 15.24
C LEU A 71 9.75 2.76 15.79
N SER A 72 10.63 1.80 15.46
CA SER A 72 12.03 1.85 15.90
C SER A 72 12.75 3.08 15.36
N ARG A 73 12.53 3.43 14.09
CA ARG A 73 13.13 4.62 13.48
C ARG A 73 12.67 5.91 14.16
N TRP A 74 11.37 6.03 14.44
CA TRP A 74 10.82 7.18 15.17
C TRP A 74 11.34 7.25 16.62
N PHE A 75 11.44 6.12 17.30
CA PHE A 75 11.94 6.04 18.67
C PHE A 75 13.38 6.56 18.80
N TYR A 76 14.29 6.13 17.91
CA TYR A 76 15.66 6.64 17.95
C TYR A 76 15.73 8.12 17.55
N GLN A 77 14.92 8.56 16.59
CA GLN A 77 14.84 9.96 16.20
C GLN A 77 14.42 10.86 17.38
N THR A 78 13.39 10.47 18.13
CA THR A 78 12.92 11.24 19.29
C THR A 78 13.94 11.23 20.43
N LEU A 79 14.61 10.10 20.67
CA LEU A 79 15.65 9.98 21.68
C LEU A 79 16.81 10.95 21.41
N VAL A 80 17.27 11.04 20.16
CA VAL A 80 18.34 11.96 19.75
C VAL A 80 17.90 13.42 19.90
N ILE A 81 16.68 13.77 19.49
CA ILE A 81 16.15 15.12 19.64
C ILE A 81 16.12 15.54 21.12
N LEU A 82 15.63 14.66 22.00
CA LEU A 82 15.60 14.91 23.44
C LEU A 82 17.01 15.11 24.01
N PHE A 83 17.94 14.24 23.64
CA PHE A 83 19.32 14.33 24.10
C PHE A 83 19.98 15.65 23.69
N VAL A 84 19.89 16.02 22.41
CA VAL A 84 20.47 17.27 21.91
C VAL A 84 19.81 18.48 22.56
N GLY A 85 18.49 18.47 22.73
CA GLY A 85 17.77 19.54 23.43
C GLY A 85 18.23 19.70 24.87
N LEU A 86 18.44 18.59 25.59
CA LEU A 86 18.92 18.62 26.98
C LEU A 86 20.34 19.17 27.08
N VAL A 87 21.23 18.75 26.18
CA VAL A 87 22.62 19.24 26.12
C VAL A 87 22.65 20.73 25.79
N ALA A 88 21.90 21.16 24.77
CA ALA A 88 21.83 22.58 24.39
C ALA A 88 21.26 23.44 25.53
N TYR A 89 20.23 22.94 26.23
CA TYR A 89 19.67 23.59 27.41
C TYR A 89 20.71 23.73 28.53
N LEU A 90 21.47 22.66 28.82
CA LEU A 90 22.51 22.70 29.85
C LEU A 90 23.64 23.68 29.50
N LEU A 91 24.06 23.70 28.24
CA LEU A 91 25.10 24.61 27.76
C LEU A 91 24.65 26.07 27.82
N TRP A 92 23.42 26.36 27.38
CA TRP A 92 22.82 27.69 27.49
C TRP A 92 22.73 28.12 28.95
N TRP A 93 22.19 27.27 29.81
CA TRP A 93 22.00 27.56 31.23
C TRP A 93 23.34 27.76 31.95
N GLY A 94 24.36 26.96 31.63
CA GLY A 94 25.72 27.13 32.14
C GLY A 94 26.34 28.46 31.71
N TYR A 95 26.19 28.85 30.43
CA TYR A 95 26.70 30.13 29.93
C TYR A 95 25.96 31.34 30.53
N GLN A 96 24.67 31.22 30.82
CA GLN A 96 23.89 32.31 31.42
C GLN A 96 24.23 32.54 32.91
N ASN A 97 24.61 31.49 33.62
CA ASN A 97 24.87 31.54 35.07
C ASN A 97 26.37 31.57 35.44
N THR A 98 27.27 31.53 34.45
CA THR A 98 28.72 31.72 34.62
C THR A 98 29.09 33.13 34.19
#